data_AF-A0A3C0QMV4-F1
#
_entry.id   AF-A0A3C0QMV4-F1
#
_cell.length_a   1.000
_cell.length_b   1.000
_cell.length_c   1.000
_cell.angle_alpha   90.00
_cell.angle_beta   90.00
_cell.angle_gamma   90.00
#
_symmetry.space_group_name_H-M   'P 1'
#
loop_
_entity.id
_entity.type
_entity.pdbx_description
1 polymer ?
#
loop_
_entity_poly.entity_id
_entity_poly.type
_entity_poly.pdbx_seq_one_letter_code
_entity_poly.pdbx_strand_id
1 'polypeptide(L)'
;MNRQNALYVMLGIVVLGVCGFASCGKKNKPSPDSQETTAVIVSTAPEETKKPSQTVRLGQKSAPTTTAPIQTTAVTTATIVLTETATTAGTETEFVGIPDENEVIDIGDPYELPPNPEPVREIVVNPLKSPEYWKSTLSGDALALYDTLYTAFMNYETLFPINVDPQEVDIIKIADYVFEDHPEIFWYEYECQWYPLTLSFGHVDPEARRENMFKIELQNKFSVEQLGNARAELERKVAEILSYIPDGATPDDKVLYIHDYLVKYAIAVEHPEIYYNAYDCLVNRETMCNGYTKAFTLLMNQLDVQSGQVLGGSWPDDYHTWNYVLLDGNYYWIDVTWDDSVLYEALPADFVNHNYYCITDEQLLRNHTIDYENSIFIPQCVATDRNYFRTHGTFLETYHFDDFNQVSKEQAVQDCIQVQFSSVEQLNLAVNDLFMQNGVAELDFVKGKNTYWRYANEDTLTMIIYPYKK
;
A
#
# COMPACT_ATOMS: atom_id res chain seq x y z
N MET A 1 21.61 -42.19 -2.84
CA MET A 1 21.31 -42.55 -4.24
C MET A 1 21.15 -41.25 -5.01
N ASN A 2 21.89 -41.05 -6.11
CA ASN A 2 21.85 -39.82 -6.91
C ASN A 2 20.99 -39.98 -8.17
N ARG A 3 20.24 -38.92 -8.53
CA ARG A 3 19.87 -38.45 -9.89
C ARG A 3 19.04 -37.17 -9.68
N GLN A 4 19.56 -35.97 -9.91
CA GLN A 4 19.84 -35.28 -11.19
C GLN A 4 18.61 -34.86 -12.00
N ASN A 5 18.45 -33.54 -12.07
CA ASN A 5 18.09 -32.69 -13.22
C ASN A 5 16.80 -32.98 -14.00
N ALA A 6 15.87 -32.02 -13.94
CA ALA A 6 14.98 -31.68 -15.05
C ALA A 6 15.32 -30.27 -15.55
N LEU A 7 15.54 -30.12 -16.85
CA LEU A 7 15.94 -28.89 -17.53
C LEU A 7 14.73 -28.36 -18.30
N TYR A 8 14.26 -27.14 -18.01
CA TYR A 8 13.16 -26.54 -18.78
C TYR A 8 13.63 -26.18 -20.19
N VAL A 9 12.97 -26.75 -21.19
CA VAL A 9 13.16 -26.40 -22.61
C VAL A 9 11.95 -25.58 -23.06
N MET A 10 12.14 -24.27 -23.17
CA MET A 10 11.22 -23.37 -23.86
C MET A 10 11.20 -23.69 -25.35
N LEU A 11 10.08 -24.20 -25.86
CA LEU A 11 9.87 -24.38 -27.30
C LEU A 11 9.00 -23.24 -27.84
N GLY A 12 9.64 -22.13 -28.23
CA GLY A 12 8.96 -21.01 -28.87
C GLY A 12 8.46 -21.39 -30.26
N ILE A 13 7.15 -21.33 -30.50
CA ILE A 13 6.56 -21.48 -31.84
C ILE A 13 6.51 -20.10 -32.49
N VAL A 14 7.38 -19.88 -33.46
CA VAL A 14 7.36 -18.70 -34.33
C VAL A 14 6.30 -18.89 -35.41
N VAL A 15 5.23 -18.08 -35.39
CA VAL A 15 4.28 -17.99 -36.50
C VAL A 15 4.72 -16.89 -37.46
N LEU A 16 5.20 -17.29 -38.63
CA LEU A 16 5.57 -16.37 -39.72
C LEU A 16 4.30 -15.80 -40.39
N GLY A 17 4.00 -14.53 -40.12
CA GLY A 17 2.95 -13.79 -40.83
C GLY A 17 3.35 -13.47 -42.27
N VAL A 18 2.76 -14.18 -43.25
CA VAL A 18 2.96 -13.91 -44.69
C VAL A 18 1.82 -13.01 -45.19
N CYS A 19 2.01 -11.69 -45.15
CA CYS A 19 1.11 -10.73 -45.78
C CYS A 19 1.49 -10.50 -47.26
N GLY A 20 0.87 -11.26 -48.17
CA GLY A 20 1.01 -11.08 -49.61
C GLY A 20 0.00 -10.07 -50.17
N PHE A 21 0.32 -8.77 -50.16
CA PHE A 21 -0.49 -7.76 -50.86
C PHE A 21 -0.18 -7.68 -52.36
N ALA A 22 -1.23 -7.48 -53.15
CA ALA A 22 -1.18 -7.54 -54.60
C ALA A 22 -0.53 -6.30 -55.27
N SER A 23 0.08 -6.56 -56.42
CA SER A 23 0.79 -5.63 -57.29
C SER A 23 -0.05 -4.44 -57.79
N CYS A 24 0.53 -3.24 -57.76
CA CYS A 24 0.33 -2.25 -58.83
C CYS A 24 1.65 -1.54 -59.20
N GLY A 25 1.81 -1.20 -60.48
CA GLY A 25 3.12 -1.01 -61.11
C GLY A 25 3.72 0.41 -61.09
N LYS A 26 5.06 0.47 -61.06
CA LYS A 26 5.87 1.69 -61.23
C LYS A 26 5.91 2.18 -62.69
N LYS A 27 6.13 3.49 -62.92
CA LYS A 27 7.32 3.98 -63.67
C LYS A 27 7.54 5.51 -63.67
N ASN A 28 8.83 5.86 -63.56
CA ASN A 28 9.57 7.02 -64.08
C ASN A 28 9.87 8.26 -63.18
N LYS A 29 11.09 8.76 -63.43
CA LYS A 29 11.96 9.76 -62.74
C LYS A 29 11.83 11.17 -63.39
N PRO A 30 12.42 12.30 -62.90
CA PRO A 30 13.78 12.43 -62.34
C PRO A 30 14.01 13.39 -61.14
N SER A 31 15.29 13.51 -60.73
CA SER A 31 15.89 14.37 -59.68
C SER A 31 16.43 15.71 -60.28
N PRO A 32 16.97 16.71 -59.53
CA PRO A 32 18.12 16.59 -58.60
C PRO A 32 18.12 17.52 -57.33
N ASP A 33 19.29 17.58 -56.69
CA ASP A 33 19.77 18.47 -55.60
C ASP A 33 19.22 18.22 -54.16
N SER A 34 20.04 18.16 -53.10
CA SER A 34 21.52 18.21 -53.00
C SER A 34 22.09 17.42 -51.81
N GLN A 35 23.32 16.92 -52.01
CA GLN A 35 24.41 16.53 -51.09
C GLN A 35 24.47 17.31 -49.74
N GLU A 36 25.14 16.91 -48.65
CA GLU A 36 25.83 15.69 -48.13
C GLU A 36 26.14 15.95 -46.60
N THR A 37 26.84 15.17 -45.76
CA THR A 37 27.74 13.98 -45.87
C THR A 37 27.69 13.16 -44.54
N THR A 38 28.01 11.86 -44.63
CA THR A 38 28.84 10.94 -43.77
C THR A 38 29.44 11.42 -42.42
N ALA A 39 29.92 10.57 -41.49
CA ALA A 39 30.44 9.18 -41.52
C ALA A 39 30.45 8.58 -40.07
N VAL A 40 30.82 7.33 -39.73
CA VAL A 40 30.95 5.99 -40.36
C VAL A 40 31.18 4.97 -39.22
N ILE A 41 30.83 3.68 -39.37
CA ILE A 41 31.19 2.59 -38.43
C ILE A 41 32.30 1.73 -39.01
N VAL A 42 33.34 1.42 -38.22
CA VAL A 42 34.36 0.38 -38.52
C VAL A 42 34.58 -0.49 -37.29
N SER A 43 34.65 -1.81 -37.51
CA SER A 43 34.89 -2.86 -36.51
C SER A 43 36.37 -3.26 -36.47
N THR A 44 36.88 -3.57 -35.27
CA THR A 44 37.89 -4.63 -35.03
C THR A 44 37.90 -5.05 -33.55
N ALA A 45 37.87 -6.35 -33.27
CA ALA A 45 38.28 -6.96 -31.99
C ALA A 45 39.81 -7.23 -31.99
N PRO A 46 40.43 -7.59 -30.85
CA PRO A 46 40.51 -9.03 -30.49
C PRO A 46 40.50 -9.40 -28.98
N GLU A 47 40.23 -10.69 -28.72
CA GLU A 47 40.76 -11.68 -27.73
C GLU A 47 41.85 -11.24 -26.70
N GLU A 48 42.10 -11.85 -25.52
CA GLU A 48 41.55 -12.95 -24.69
C GLU A 48 42.31 -12.89 -23.32
N THR A 49 41.77 -13.01 -22.08
CA THR A 49 41.51 -14.25 -21.30
C THR A 49 41.60 -13.98 -19.77
N LYS A 50 41.06 -14.92 -18.95
CA LYS A 50 41.31 -15.20 -17.50
C LYS A 50 40.62 -14.36 -16.37
N LYS A 51 39.64 -15.03 -15.73
CA LYS A 51 39.27 -14.99 -14.29
C LYS A 51 40.40 -15.60 -13.40
N PRO A 52 40.37 -15.59 -12.03
CA PRO A 52 39.24 -15.37 -11.11
C PRO A 52 39.51 -14.52 -9.81
N SER A 53 38.54 -14.57 -8.88
CA SER A 53 38.61 -14.49 -7.40
C SER A 53 38.80 -13.16 -6.64
N GLN A 54 37.68 -12.70 -6.06
CA GLN A 54 37.41 -12.36 -4.64
C GLN A 54 38.38 -11.53 -3.76
N THR A 55 37.73 -10.71 -2.91
CA THR A 55 38.15 -10.12 -1.61
C THR A 55 39.24 -9.04 -1.59
N VAL A 56 38.91 -7.88 -0.97
CA VAL A 56 39.57 -7.33 0.24
C VAL A 56 38.74 -6.17 0.83
N ARG A 57 38.76 -6.01 2.15
CA ARG A 57 38.11 -4.93 2.95
C ARG A 57 38.97 -3.65 3.04
N LEU A 58 38.30 -2.51 3.21
CA LEU A 58 38.61 -1.31 4.04
C LEU A 58 40.07 -0.85 4.23
N GLY A 59 40.35 0.45 3.96
CA GLY A 59 41.69 1.05 4.22
C GLY A 59 41.86 2.58 4.04
N GLN A 60 41.10 3.38 4.79
CA GLN A 60 41.34 4.78 5.24
C GLN A 60 42.25 5.81 4.48
N LYS A 61 41.65 7.01 4.29
CA LYS A 61 42.19 8.38 4.50
C LYS A 61 43.47 8.86 3.76
N SER A 62 43.32 9.86 2.88
CA SER A 62 43.66 11.28 3.17
C SER A 62 43.42 12.22 1.95
N ALA A 63 43.10 13.49 2.23
CA ALA A 63 42.90 14.59 1.26
C ALA A 63 44.11 15.57 1.33
N PRO A 64 44.13 16.80 0.74
CA PRO A 64 43.19 17.44 -0.20
C PRO A 64 43.86 18.20 -1.38
N THR A 65 43.08 18.57 -2.42
CA THR A 65 43.25 19.90 -3.09
C THR A 65 41.94 20.41 -3.70
N THR A 66 41.73 21.72 -3.63
CA THR A 66 40.51 22.46 -4.01
C THR A 66 40.40 22.81 -5.50
N THR A 67 39.20 22.66 -6.09
CA THR A 67 38.54 23.70 -6.93
C THR A 67 37.07 23.37 -7.15
N ALA A 68 36.21 24.39 -7.10
CA ALA A 68 34.77 24.38 -7.42
C ALA A 68 34.45 25.66 -8.23
N PRO A 69 33.24 25.91 -8.78
CA PRO A 69 32.01 25.10 -8.73
C PRO A 69 31.30 24.90 -10.10
N ILE A 70 30.17 24.19 -10.10
CA ILE A 70 28.87 24.60 -10.70
C ILE A 70 27.78 23.64 -10.15
N GLN A 71 26.57 24.14 -9.96
CA GLN A 71 25.51 23.51 -9.15
C GLN A 71 24.58 22.60 -9.97
N THR A 72 24.21 21.47 -9.38
CA THR A 72 22.92 20.79 -9.57
C THR A 72 22.43 20.34 -8.21
N THR A 73 21.30 20.89 -7.74
CA THR A 73 20.71 20.58 -6.44
C THR A 73 19.97 19.24 -6.51
N ALA A 74 20.57 18.20 -5.95
CA ALA A 74 19.82 17.04 -5.50
C ALA A 74 19.14 17.41 -4.16
N VAL A 75 17.85 17.13 -4.05
CA VAL A 75 17.16 17.15 -2.75
C VAL A 75 17.42 15.81 -2.09
N THR A 76 18.23 15.81 -1.04
CA THR A 76 18.47 14.63 -0.22
C THR A 76 17.47 14.65 0.92
N THR A 77 16.57 13.67 1.01
CA THR A 77 15.78 13.43 2.22
C THR A 77 16.75 13.15 3.36
N ALA A 78 16.74 13.98 4.39
CA ALA A 78 17.68 13.90 5.50
C ALA A 78 16.94 13.48 6.78
N THR A 79 16.98 12.19 7.10
CA THR A 79 16.56 11.69 8.42
C THR A 79 17.56 12.15 9.48
N ILE A 80 17.27 13.28 10.14
CA ILE A 80 18.17 13.88 11.15
C ILE A 80 18.00 13.17 12.50
N VAL A 81 18.66 12.01 12.65
CA VAL A 81 18.92 11.42 13.97
C VAL A 81 20.19 12.05 14.56
N LEU A 82 20.01 13.14 15.33
CA LEU A 82 21.08 13.77 16.09
C LEU A 82 21.13 13.23 17.52
N THR A 83 22.13 12.40 17.80
CA THR A 83 22.54 12.03 19.16
C THR A 83 23.77 12.85 19.56
N GLU A 84 23.56 14.02 20.20
CA GLU A 84 24.65 14.76 20.85
C GLU A 84 24.39 15.00 22.34
N THR A 85 25.42 14.70 23.13
CA THR A 85 25.42 14.77 24.58
C THR A 85 25.67 16.20 25.08
N ALA A 86 24.70 16.79 25.77
CA ALA A 86 24.95 18.00 26.56
C ALA A 86 25.89 17.67 27.73
N THR A 87 27.06 18.31 27.78
CA THR A 87 27.97 18.24 28.93
C THR A 87 27.86 19.52 29.76
N THR A 88 27.46 19.39 31.02
CA THR A 88 28.35 19.75 32.15
C THR A 88 27.79 19.36 33.52
N ALA A 89 28.66 18.76 34.33
CA ALA A 89 28.66 18.73 35.80
C ALA A 89 27.42 18.16 36.55
N GLY A 90 27.51 16.87 36.91
CA GLY A 90 27.65 16.61 38.35
C GLY A 90 26.75 15.60 39.06
N THR A 91 26.55 14.40 38.52
CA THR A 91 26.41 13.17 39.34
C THR A 91 26.82 11.95 38.51
N GLU A 92 27.51 10.98 39.11
CA GLU A 92 27.94 9.76 38.43
C GLU A 92 26.73 8.87 38.12
N THR A 93 26.33 8.79 36.85
CA THR A 93 25.49 7.71 36.32
C THR A 93 26.39 6.62 35.76
N GLU A 94 26.25 5.39 36.24
CA GLU A 94 26.90 4.23 35.63
C GLU A 94 26.48 4.12 34.16
N PHE A 95 27.47 4.08 33.27
CA PHE A 95 27.26 3.69 31.88
C PHE A 95 27.00 2.18 31.86
N VAL A 96 25.72 1.79 31.82
CA VAL A 96 25.35 0.45 31.36
C VAL A 96 25.74 0.39 29.88
N GLY A 97 26.74 -0.44 29.57
CA GLY A 97 27.19 -0.65 28.19
C GLY A 97 26.08 -1.28 27.35
N ILE A 98 26.28 -1.26 26.04
CA ILE A 98 25.49 -2.10 25.12
C ILE A 98 25.61 -3.55 25.64
N PRO A 99 24.50 -4.26 25.89
CA PRO A 99 24.55 -5.65 26.34
C PRO A 99 25.29 -6.51 25.30
N ASP A 100 25.90 -7.61 25.77
CA ASP A 100 26.64 -8.54 24.93
C ASP A 100 25.75 -9.02 23.77
N GLU A 101 26.32 -9.24 22.58
CA GLU A 101 25.61 -9.70 21.36
C GLU A 101 25.00 -11.12 21.50
N ASN A 102 25.01 -11.69 22.71
CA ASN A 102 24.48 -12.97 23.12
C ASN A 102 23.51 -12.88 24.33
N GLU A 103 23.24 -11.67 24.86
CA GLU A 103 22.28 -11.48 25.96
C GLU A 103 20.86 -11.34 25.37
N VAL A 104 20.13 -12.46 25.34
CA VAL A 104 18.72 -12.49 24.92
C VAL A 104 17.89 -11.75 25.97
N ILE A 105 17.61 -10.48 25.70
CA ILE A 105 16.61 -9.71 26.43
C ILE A 105 15.25 -10.26 26.02
N ASP A 106 14.55 -10.86 26.97
CA ASP A 106 13.13 -11.20 26.82
C ASP A 106 12.31 -9.90 26.82
N ILE A 107 12.05 -9.38 25.63
CA ILE A 107 11.24 -8.18 25.38
C ILE A 107 9.73 -8.47 25.39
N GLY A 108 9.32 -9.70 25.72
CA GLY A 108 7.99 -10.21 25.39
C GLY A 108 7.83 -10.43 23.89
N ASP A 109 6.67 -10.91 23.46
CA ASP A 109 6.33 -10.94 22.04
C ASP A 109 5.84 -9.53 21.63
N PRO A 110 6.55 -8.78 20.77
CA PRO A 110 6.11 -7.45 20.33
C PRO A 110 4.82 -7.51 19.49
N TYR A 111 4.36 -8.70 19.07
CA TYR A 111 3.13 -8.92 18.31
C TYR A 111 1.93 -9.34 19.17
N GLU A 112 2.12 -9.51 20.49
CA GLU A 112 1.04 -9.76 21.46
C GLU A 112 0.35 -8.44 21.84
N LEU A 113 -0.53 -7.98 20.94
CA LEU A 113 -1.38 -6.82 21.15
C LEU A 113 -2.19 -6.96 22.46
N PRO A 114 -2.49 -5.86 23.16
CA PRO A 114 -3.40 -5.91 24.29
C PRO A 114 -4.73 -6.54 23.84
N PRO A 115 -5.31 -7.45 24.63
CA PRO A 115 -6.54 -8.14 24.22
C PRO A 115 -7.62 -7.12 23.90
N ASN A 116 -8.33 -7.34 22.78
CA ASN A 116 -9.45 -6.49 22.39
C ASN A 116 -10.42 -6.31 23.56
N PRO A 117 -11.03 -5.12 23.70
CA PRO A 117 -12.07 -4.92 24.71
C PRO A 117 -13.18 -5.97 24.53
N GLU A 118 -13.88 -6.32 25.61
CA GLU A 118 -15.02 -7.24 25.52
C GLU A 118 -16.03 -6.73 24.46
N PRO A 119 -16.58 -7.62 23.60
CA PRO A 119 -17.59 -7.26 22.61
C PRO A 119 -18.73 -6.42 23.20
N VAL A 120 -19.06 -5.29 22.56
CA VAL A 120 -20.18 -4.46 23.02
C VAL A 120 -21.53 -5.06 22.63
N ARG A 121 -21.53 -6.10 21.78
CA ARG A 121 -22.70 -6.92 21.41
C ARG A 121 -22.31 -8.38 21.16
N GLU A 122 -23.31 -9.26 21.07
CA GLU A 122 -23.12 -10.67 20.71
C GLU A 122 -22.54 -10.81 19.28
N ILE A 123 -21.56 -11.70 19.11
CA ILE A 123 -20.95 -11.99 17.80
C ILE A 123 -21.92 -12.86 16.99
N VAL A 124 -22.67 -12.22 16.09
CA VAL A 124 -23.58 -12.91 15.16
C VAL A 124 -22.95 -12.99 13.78
N VAL A 125 -22.50 -14.18 13.39
CA VAL A 125 -21.93 -14.45 12.06
C VAL A 125 -23.05 -14.47 11.03
N ASN A 126 -22.96 -13.59 10.04
CA ASN A 126 -23.86 -13.52 8.89
C ASN A 126 -23.02 -13.61 7.60
N PRO A 127 -23.63 -14.01 6.45
CA PRO A 127 -22.99 -13.81 5.15
C PRO A 127 -22.61 -12.34 4.95
N LEU A 128 -21.42 -12.11 4.40
CA LEU A 128 -20.91 -10.76 4.13
C LEU A 128 -21.82 -10.04 3.12
N LYS A 129 -22.10 -8.76 3.41
CA LYS A 129 -22.78 -7.84 2.50
C LYS A 129 -21.81 -7.38 1.41
N SER A 130 -22.36 -7.16 0.22
CA SER A 130 -21.81 -6.27 -0.80
C SER A 130 -22.82 -5.16 -1.08
N PRO A 131 -22.39 -3.91 -1.34
CA PRO A 131 -23.27 -2.84 -1.79
C PRO A 131 -23.71 -3.01 -3.26
N GLU A 132 -23.06 -3.89 -4.04
CA GLU A 132 -23.28 -4.06 -5.49
C GLU A 132 -23.29 -2.71 -6.26
N TYR A 133 -22.39 -1.78 -5.88
CA TYR A 133 -22.36 -0.43 -6.44
C TYR A 133 -21.95 -0.46 -7.91
N TRP A 134 -20.86 -1.17 -8.24
CA TRP A 134 -20.38 -1.27 -9.62
C TRP A 134 -21.38 -2.02 -10.50
N LYS A 135 -21.94 -3.12 -9.99
CA LYS A 135 -23.05 -3.83 -10.62
C LYS A 135 -24.23 -2.91 -10.96
N SER A 136 -24.60 -2.00 -10.06
CA SER A 136 -25.71 -1.05 -10.27
C SER A 136 -25.49 -0.08 -11.45
N THR A 137 -24.24 0.11 -11.88
CA THR A 137 -23.90 0.94 -13.06
C THR A 137 -24.05 0.19 -14.38
N LEU A 138 -24.18 -1.14 -14.34
CA LEU A 138 -24.18 -2.00 -15.52
C LEU A 138 -25.60 -2.24 -16.08
N SER A 139 -25.66 -2.60 -17.37
CA SER A 139 -26.89 -3.07 -18.01
C SER A 139 -26.56 -3.97 -19.21
N GLY A 140 -27.56 -4.70 -19.72
CA GLY A 140 -27.41 -5.58 -20.88
C GLY A 140 -26.34 -6.65 -20.68
N ASP A 141 -25.55 -6.90 -21.71
CA ASP A 141 -24.54 -7.96 -21.74
C ASP A 141 -23.42 -7.76 -20.69
N ALA A 142 -23.11 -6.52 -20.31
CA ALA A 142 -22.13 -6.24 -19.25
C ALA A 142 -22.65 -6.68 -17.86
N LEU A 143 -23.92 -6.45 -17.55
CA LEU A 143 -24.56 -6.94 -16.32
C LEU A 143 -24.67 -8.48 -16.34
N ALA A 144 -25.03 -9.06 -17.48
CA ALA A 144 -25.06 -10.52 -17.64
C ALA A 144 -23.68 -11.16 -17.45
N LEU A 145 -22.60 -10.49 -17.89
CA LEU A 145 -21.24 -10.92 -17.62
C LEU A 145 -20.90 -10.81 -16.12
N TYR A 146 -21.23 -9.69 -15.46
CA TYR A 146 -21.03 -9.53 -14.01
C TYR A 146 -21.66 -10.69 -13.23
N ASP A 147 -22.95 -10.97 -13.47
CA ASP A 147 -23.67 -12.05 -12.77
C ASP A 147 -23.06 -13.43 -13.07
N THR A 148 -22.53 -13.64 -14.29
CA THR A 148 -21.83 -14.87 -14.68
C THR A 148 -20.50 -15.02 -13.94
N LEU A 149 -19.66 -13.98 -13.94
CA LEU A 149 -18.37 -13.95 -13.24
C LEU A 149 -18.56 -14.15 -11.74
N TYR A 150 -19.46 -13.38 -11.10
CA TYR A 150 -19.76 -13.52 -9.68
C TYR A 150 -20.24 -14.94 -9.32
N THR A 151 -21.17 -15.51 -10.09
CA THR A 151 -21.66 -16.89 -9.84
C THR A 151 -20.52 -17.91 -9.93
N ALA A 152 -19.68 -17.82 -10.96
CA ALA A 152 -18.56 -18.73 -11.16
C ALA A 152 -17.48 -18.56 -10.07
N PHE A 153 -17.20 -17.31 -9.66
CA PHE A 153 -16.23 -16.99 -8.61
C PHE A 153 -16.68 -17.56 -7.26
N MET A 154 -17.96 -17.42 -6.91
CA MET A 154 -18.53 -17.97 -5.68
C MET A 154 -18.63 -19.51 -5.67
N ASN A 155 -18.52 -20.15 -6.83
CA ASN A 155 -18.44 -21.60 -7.00
C ASN A 155 -16.99 -22.13 -7.06
N TYR A 156 -15.97 -21.26 -6.94
CA TYR A 156 -14.55 -21.58 -7.10
C TYR A 156 -14.19 -22.11 -8.51
N GLU A 157 -14.93 -21.72 -9.55
CA GLU A 157 -14.68 -22.14 -10.92
C GLU A 157 -13.45 -21.41 -11.49
N THR A 158 -12.55 -22.14 -12.16
CA THR A 158 -11.30 -21.61 -12.73
C THR A 158 -11.30 -21.53 -14.25
N LEU A 159 -12.27 -22.18 -14.90
CA LEU A 159 -12.44 -22.19 -16.36
C LEU A 159 -13.91 -22.41 -16.70
N PHE A 160 -14.60 -21.38 -17.19
CA PHE A 160 -16.04 -21.40 -17.45
C PHE A 160 -16.42 -20.56 -18.68
N PRO A 161 -17.54 -20.88 -19.35
CA PRO A 161 -17.97 -20.17 -20.55
C PRO A 161 -18.57 -18.80 -20.22
N ILE A 162 -18.25 -17.81 -21.04
CA ILE A 162 -18.87 -16.48 -21.03
C ILE A 162 -19.60 -16.25 -22.36
N ASN A 163 -20.85 -15.75 -22.29
CA ASN A 163 -21.72 -15.58 -23.45
C ASN A 163 -21.81 -14.11 -23.88
N VAL A 164 -20.65 -13.46 -24.05
CA VAL A 164 -20.48 -12.08 -24.53
C VAL A 164 -19.40 -12.02 -25.60
N ASP A 165 -19.41 -10.97 -26.43
CA ASP A 165 -18.32 -10.69 -27.36
C ASP A 165 -17.24 -9.82 -26.66
N PRO A 166 -15.97 -10.28 -26.55
CA PRO A 166 -14.88 -9.50 -25.97
C PRO A 166 -14.55 -8.20 -26.74
N GLN A 167 -15.10 -7.99 -27.94
CA GLN A 167 -14.97 -6.72 -28.67
C GLN A 167 -16.00 -5.67 -28.26
N GLU A 168 -17.12 -6.10 -27.64
CA GLU A 168 -18.23 -5.23 -27.24
C GLU A 168 -18.30 -5.04 -25.71
N VAL A 169 -17.76 -5.98 -24.92
CA VAL A 169 -17.71 -5.92 -23.45
C VAL A 169 -16.26 -6.07 -22.97
N ASP A 170 -15.80 -5.11 -22.17
CA ASP A 170 -14.50 -5.15 -21.51
C ASP A 170 -14.52 -6.14 -20.34
N ILE A 171 -14.11 -7.37 -20.60
CA ILE A 171 -14.21 -8.48 -19.64
C ILE A 171 -13.37 -8.25 -18.38
N ILE A 172 -12.18 -7.64 -18.51
CA ILE A 172 -11.29 -7.41 -17.38
C ILE A 172 -11.94 -6.40 -16.44
N LYS A 173 -12.37 -5.25 -16.98
CA LYS A 173 -13.09 -4.24 -16.21
C LYS A 173 -14.34 -4.76 -15.49
N ILE A 174 -15.09 -5.69 -16.10
CA ILE A 174 -16.26 -6.29 -15.42
C ILE A 174 -15.84 -7.30 -14.34
N ALA A 175 -14.71 -7.99 -14.49
CA ALA A 175 -14.14 -8.79 -13.39
C ALA A 175 -13.68 -7.89 -12.23
N ASP A 176 -13.05 -6.76 -12.53
CA ASP A 176 -12.61 -5.78 -11.53
C ASP A 176 -13.79 -5.19 -10.75
N TYR A 177 -14.91 -4.93 -11.45
CA TYR A 177 -16.16 -4.49 -10.82
C TYR A 177 -16.69 -5.54 -9.82
N VAL A 178 -16.57 -6.84 -10.13
CA VAL A 178 -16.91 -7.91 -9.19
C VAL A 178 -15.94 -7.91 -7.99
N PHE A 179 -14.64 -7.71 -8.19
CA PHE A 179 -13.66 -7.71 -7.09
C PHE A 179 -13.75 -6.47 -6.17
N GLU A 180 -14.14 -5.31 -6.68
CA GLU A 180 -14.40 -4.12 -5.84
C GLU A 180 -15.73 -4.20 -5.07
N ASP A 181 -16.79 -4.70 -5.70
CA ASP A 181 -18.06 -4.95 -5.00
C ASP A 181 -17.92 -6.10 -3.99
N HIS A 182 -17.05 -7.08 -4.24
CA HIS A 182 -16.87 -8.30 -3.43
C HIS A 182 -15.41 -8.54 -2.96
N PRO A 183 -14.86 -7.69 -2.08
CA PRO A 183 -13.51 -7.87 -1.52
C PRO A 183 -13.36 -9.14 -0.64
N GLU A 184 -14.46 -9.83 -0.33
CA GLU A 184 -14.45 -11.16 0.29
C GLU A 184 -13.97 -12.29 -0.64
N ILE A 185 -13.85 -12.06 -1.95
CA ILE A 185 -13.37 -13.05 -2.93
C ILE A 185 -11.82 -13.07 -2.92
N PHE A 186 -11.25 -13.59 -1.82
CA PHE A 186 -9.79 -13.62 -1.61
C PHE A 186 -9.06 -14.79 -2.32
N TRP A 187 -9.80 -15.71 -2.92
CA TRP A 187 -9.29 -17.02 -3.34
C TRP A 187 -8.74 -17.09 -4.78
N TYR A 188 -8.73 -15.98 -5.51
CA TYR A 188 -8.10 -15.89 -6.83
C TYR A 188 -6.86 -15.00 -6.79
N GLU A 189 -5.88 -15.30 -7.63
CA GLU A 189 -4.76 -14.40 -7.92
C GLU A 189 -5.13 -13.49 -9.10
N TYR A 190 -4.71 -12.22 -9.07
CA TYR A 190 -5.10 -11.19 -10.05
C TYR A 190 -4.39 -11.33 -11.42
N GLU A 191 -3.91 -12.53 -11.77
CA GLU A 191 -3.43 -12.87 -13.12
C GLU A 191 -4.58 -13.35 -14.02
N CYS A 192 -5.54 -12.47 -14.30
CA CYS A 192 -6.68 -12.79 -15.17
C CYS A 192 -6.26 -12.92 -16.64
N GLN A 193 -6.67 -14.00 -17.32
CA GLN A 193 -6.37 -14.23 -18.74
C GLN A 193 -7.60 -14.78 -19.49
N TRP A 194 -7.96 -14.17 -20.61
CA TRP A 194 -8.99 -14.69 -21.52
C TRP A 194 -8.36 -15.26 -22.80
N TYR A 195 -8.97 -16.32 -23.35
CA TYR A 195 -8.55 -16.89 -24.63
C TYR A 195 -9.69 -17.61 -25.35
N PRO A 196 -9.72 -17.61 -26.70
CA PRO A 196 -10.68 -18.38 -27.47
C PRO A 196 -10.32 -19.88 -27.41
N LEU A 197 -11.04 -20.67 -26.62
CA LEU A 197 -10.84 -22.12 -26.56
C LEU A 197 -11.61 -22.82 -27.69
N THR A 198 -10.93 -23.71 -28.42
CA THR A 198 -11.58 -24.63 -29.37
C THR A 198 -11.46 -26.06 -28.84
N LEU A 199 -12.55 -26.61 -28.30
CA LEU A 199 -12.60 -27.99 -27.82
C LEU A 199 -12.74 -28.98 -28.99
N SER A 200 -11.61 -29.31 -29.62
CA SER A 200 -11.50 -30.33 -30.67
C SER A 200 -11.08 -31.68 -30.09
N PHE A 201 -12.04 -32.53 -29.70
CA PHE A 201 -11.73 -33.91 -29.33
C PHE A 201 -11.49 -34.79 -30.57
N GLY A 202 -10.23 -35.13 -30.83
CA GLY A 202 -9.82 -36.14 -31.82
C GLY A 202 -9.81 -35.66 -33.28
N HIS A 203 -10.80 -34.87 -33.72
CA HIS A 203 -10.85 -34.20 -35.02
C HIS A 203 -11.28 -32.73 -34.85
N VAL A 204 -10.63 -31.82 -35.57
CA VAL A 204 -11.02 -30.41 -35.62
C VAL A 204 -12.27 -30.30 -36.48
N ASP A 205 -13.43 -30.25 -35.83
CA ASP A 205 -14.71 -29.97 -36.48
C ASP A 205 -14.77 -28.48 -36.89
N PRO A 206 -14.90 -28.15 -38.18
CA PRO A 206 -15.03 -26.77 -38.66
C PRO A 206 -16.31 -26.06 -38.18
N GLU A 207 -17.33 -26.81 -37.75
CA GLU A 207 -18.59 -26.30 -37.19
C GLU A 207 -18.62 -26.28 -35.66
N ALA A 208 -17.51 -26.66 -34.99
CA ALA A 208 -17.42 -26.59 -33.54
C ALA A 208 -17.73 -25.17 -33.03
N ARG A 209 -18.75 -25.05 -32.17
CA ARG A 209 -19.09 -23.80 -31.50
C ARG A 209 -17.88 -23.32 -30.70
N ARG A 210 -17.29 -22.20 -31.11
CA ARG A 210 -16.34 -21.47 -30.27
C ARG A 210 -17.14 -20.79 -29.17
N GLU A 211 -16.95 -21.24 -27.95
CA GLU A 211 -17.44 -20.57 -26.75
C GLU A 211 -16.27 -19.76 -26.18
N ASN A 212 -16.53 -18.49 -25.86
CA ASN A 212 -15.53 -17.66 -25.20
C ASN A 212 -15.38 -18.18 -23.77
N MET A 213 -14.15 -18.43 -23.33
CA MET A 213 -13.87 -18.97 -22.00
C MET A 213 -13.15 -17.93 -21.17
N PHE A 214 -13.60 -17.75 -19.93
CA PHE A 214 -12.86 -17.03 -18.91
C PHE A 214 -12.00 -18.02 -18.14
N LYS A 215 -10.73 -17.69 -17.90
CA LYS A 215 -9.83 -18.48 -17.05
C LYS A 215 -9.24 -17.58 -15.96
N ILE A 216 -9.23 -18.09 -14.74
CA ILE A 216 -8.62 -17.46 -13.58
C ILE A 216 -8.03 -18.54 -12.69
N GLU A 217 -6.91 -18.25 -12.02
CA GLU A 217 -6.22 -19.22 -11.16
C GLU A 217 -6.54 -18.95 -9.69
N LEU A 218 -6.83 -20.02 -8.94
CA LEU A 218 -6.99 -19.94 -7.50
C LEU A 218 -5.64 -19.65 -6.84
N GLN A 219 -5.63 -18.94 -5.71
CA GLN A 219 -4.47 -18.90 -4.83
C GLN A 219 -4.03 -20.32 -4.49
N ASN A 220 -2.79 -20.65 -4.87
CA ASN A 220 -2.26 -22.02 -4.76
C ASN A 220 -2.14 -22.54 -3.32
N LYS A 221 -2.31 -21.65 -2.33
CA LYS A 221 -2.27 -21.93 -0.88
C LYS A 221 -3.49 -22.75 -0.39
N PHE A 222 -4.61 -22.78 -1.12
CA PHE A 222 -5.85 -23.44 -0.67
C PHE A 222 -6.45 -24.40 -1.70
N SER A 223 -6.90 -25.56 -1.23
CA SER A 223 -7.87 -26.41 -1.96
C SER A 223 -9.31 -25.92 -1.77
N VAL A 224 -10.22 -26.31 -2.67
CA VAL A 224 -11.65 -25.94 -2.61
C VAL A 224 -12.31 -26.28 -1.25
N GLU A 225 -11.90 -27.36 -0.59
CA GLU A 225 -12.38 -27.71 0.76
C GLU A 225 -11.87 -26.73 1.83
N GLN A 226 -10.62 -26.26 1.71
CA GLN A 226 -10.07 -25.26 2.62
C GLN A 226 -10.68 -23.88 2.38
N LEU A 227 -11.03 -23.52 1.15
CA LEU A 227 -11.67 -22.23 0.82
C LEU A 227 -12.99 -22.03 1.55
N GLY A 228 -13.82 -23.07 1.66
CA GLY A 228 -15.05 -22.99 2.45
C GLY A 228 -14.81 -22.70 3.94
N ASN A 229 -13.76 -23.29 4.52
CA ASN A 229 -13.39 -23.05 5.93
C ASN A 229 -12.78 -21.66 6.14
N ALA A 230 -11.86 -21.25 5.25
CA ALA A 230 -11.20 -19.95 5.27
C ALA A 230 -12.22 -18.80 5.08
N ARG A 231 -13.19 -18.95 4.16
CA ARG A 231 -14.31 -18.02 4.04
C ARG A 231 -15.11 -17.90 5.33
N ALA A 232 -15.46 -19.02 5.97
CA ALA A 232 -16.19 -18.99 7.23
C ALA A 232 -15.35 -18.36 8.38
N GLU A 233 -14.02 -18.38 8.27
CA GLU A 233 -13.10 -17.72 9.20
C GLU A 233 -13.06 -16.21 9.01
N LEU A 234 -13.00 -15.74 7.76
CA LEU A 234 -13.18 -14.34 7.41
C LEU A 234 -14.53 -13.80 7.88
N GLU A 235 -15.63 -14.53 7.63
CA GLU A 235 -16.98 -14.20 8.10
C GLU A 235 -17.04 -14.07 9.64
N ARG A 236 -16.39 -14.98 10.39
CA ARG A 236 -16.28 -14.90 11.86
C ARG A 236 -15.49 -13.69 12.32
N LYS A 237 -14.32 -13.44 11.71
CA LYS A 237 -13.43 -12.33 12.08
C LYS A 237 -14.08 -10.98 11.79
N VAL A 238 -14.74 -10.82 10.64
CA VAL A 238 -15.51 -9.61 10.34
C VAL A 238 -16.63 -9.41 11.37
N ALA A 239 -17.39 -10.46 11.72
CA ALA A 239 -18.41 -10.37 12.76
C ALA A 239 -17.85 -10.00 14.15
N GLU A 240 -16.65 -10.49 14.50
CA GLU A 240 -15.92 -10.13 15.72
C GLU A 240 -15.53 -8.64 15.72
N ILE A 241 -14.86 -8.15 14.68
CA ILE A 241 -14.43 -6.73 14.54
C ILE A 241 -15.64 -5.80 14.66
N LEU A 242 -16.71 -6.12 13.94
CA LEU A 242 -17.95 -5.35 13.97
C LEU A 242 -18.67 -5.44 15.33
N SER A 243 -18.38 -6.43 16.18
CA SER A 243 -19.00 -6.57 17.51
C SER A 243 -18.45 -5.58 18.56
N TYR A 244 -17.37 -4.87 18.24
CA TYR A 244 -16.81 -3.80 19.08
C TYR A 244 -17.36 -2.40 18.78
N ILE A 245 -18.02 -2.21 17.63
CA ILE A 245 -18.59 -0.91 17.23
C ILE A 245 -19.96 -0.72 17.93
N PRO A 246 -20.16 0.38 18.69
CA PRO A 246 -21.42 0.65 19.36
C PRO A 246 -22.60 0.85 18.41
N ASP A 247 -23.78 0.39 18.82
CA ASP A 247 -25.02 0.68 18.11
C ASP A 247 -25.30 2.19 18.13
N GLY A 248 -25.48 2.78 16.95
CA GLY A 248 -25.66 4.23 16.77
C GLY A 248 -24.38 5.02 16.52
N ALA A 249 -23.21 4.36 16.42
CA ALA A 249 -21.98 5.00 15.93
C ALA A 249 -22.20 5.69 14.57
N THR A 250 -21.71 6.93 14.45
CA THR A 250 -21.80 7.72 13.22
C THR A 250 -20.91 7.13 12.11
N PRO A 251 -21.09 7.51 10.83
CA PRO A 251 -20.17 7.13 9.75
C PRO A 251 -18.72 7.47 10.10
N ASP A 252 -18.49 8.63 10.73
CA ASP A 252 -17.18 9.11 11.15
C ASP A 252 -16.58 8.24 12.28
N ASP A 253 -17.36 7.91 13.31
CA ASP A 253 -16.93 6.99 14.39
C ASP A 253 -16.56 5.60 13.85
N LYS A 254 -17.35 5.10 12.87
CA LYS A 254 -17.14 3.80 12.23
C LYS A 254 -15.84 3.76 11.43
N VAL A 255 -15.57 4.80 10.63
CA VAL A 255 -14.37 4.91 9.80
C VAL A 255 -13.13 5.01 10.68
N LEU A 256 -13.15 5.87 11.70
CA LEU A 256 -12.04 6.02 12.64
C LEU A 256 -11.79 4.71 13.41
N TYR A 257 -12.85 4.05 13.91
CA TYR A 257 -12.69 2.78 14.62
C TYR A 257 -12.05 1.69 13.75
N ILE A 258 -12.49 1.52 12.50
CA ILE A 258 -11.94 0.49 11.61
C ILE A 258 -10.51 0.82 11.19
N HIS A 259 -10.20 2.09 10.92
CA HIS A 259 -8.83 2.55 10.68
C HIS A 259 -7.91 2.18 11.86
N ASP A 260 -8.23 2.65 13.06
CA ASP A 260 -7.44 2.45 14.27
C ASP A 260 -7.36 0.98 14.69
N TYR A 261 -8.37 0.18 14.34
CA TYR A 261 -8.34 -1.27 14.53
C TYR A 261 -7.32 -1.90 13.59
N LEU A 262 -7.38 -1.62 12.28
CA LEU A 262 -6.49 -2.23 11.30
C LEU A 262 -5.03 -1.86 11.54
N VAL A 263 -4.74 -0.57 11.80
CA VAL A 263 -3.40 -0.06 12.14
C VAL A 263 -2.80 -0.74 13.37
N LYS A 264 -3.62 -1.12 14.35
CA LYS A 264 -3.15 -1.90 15.51
C LYS A 264 -3.06 -3.39 15.24
N TYR A 265 -3.98 -3.94 14.44
CA TYR A 265 -4.28 -5.37 14.45
C TYR A 265 -3.45 -6.18 13.46
N ALA A 266 -3.33 -5.64 12.25
CA ALA A 266 -2.50 -6.20 11.19
C ALA A 266 -1.08 -5.64 11.29
N ILE A 267 -0.18 -6.23 10.49
CA ILE A 267 1.24 -5.92 10.43
C ILE A 267 1.59 -5.79 8.96
N ALA A 268 2.07 -4.62 8.55
CA ALA A 268 2.64 -4.42 7.22
C ALA A 268 3.93 -5.25 7.06
N VAL A 269 4.00 -6.08 6.02
CA VAL A 269 5.16 -6.94 5.72
C VAL A 269 5.65 -6.79 4.28
N GLU A 270 6.96 -6.61 4.10
CA GLU A 270 7.60 -6.59 2.77
C GLU A 270 7.90 -8.02 2.29
N HIS A 271 6.89 -8.73 1.78
CA HIS A 271 7.02 -10.11 1.33
C HIS A 271 6.50 -10.34 -0.11
N PRO A 272 7.39 -10.64 -1.09
CA PRO A 272 6.97 -10.87 -2.48
C PRO A 272 6.21 -12.20 -2.68
N GLU A 273 6.18 -13.07 -1.67
CA GLU A 273 5.65 -14.45 -1.71
C GLU A 273 4.13 -14.53 -1.42
N ILE A 274 3.37 -13.56 -1.97
CA ILE A 274 1.88 -13.50 -2.04
C ILE A 274 1.17 -13.16 -0.72
N TYR A 275 0.84 -11.88 -0.47
CA TYR A 275 -0.20 -11.45 0.49
C TYR A 275 -0.92 -10.19 -0.04
N TYR A 276 -2.15 -10.33 -0.54
CA TYR A 276 -2.81 -9.28 -1.37
C TYR A 276 -4.31 -9.12 -1.13
N ASN A 277 -4.88 -9.65 -0.04
CA ASN A 277 -6.32 -9.72 0.13
C ASN A 277 -6.79 -9.49 1.58
N ALA A 278 -8.11 -9.35 1.76
CA ALA A 278 -8.73 -9.11 3.06
C ALA A 278 -8.57 -10.29 4.05
N TYR A 279 -8.39 -11.53 3.57
CA TYR A 279 -8.13 -12.68 4.43
C TYR A 279 -6.74 -12.60 5.06
N ASP A 280 -5.73 -12.21 4.28
CA ASP A 280 -4.36 -12.03 4.78
C ASP A 280 -4.32 -10.97 5.88
N CYS A 281 -4.92 -9.80 5.64
CA CYS A 281 -5.02 -8.72 6.62
C CYS A 281 -5.81 -9.11 7.89
N LEU A 282 -7.02 -9.68 7.75
CA LEU A 282 -7.93 -9.88 8.87
C LEU A 282 -7.71 -11.21 9.62
N VAL A 283 -7.29 -12.27 8.93
CA VAL A 283 -7.15 -13.61 9.53
C VAL A 283 -5.68 -13.95 9.77
N ASN A 284 -4.80 -13.75 8.79
CA ASN A 284 -3.38 -14.03 8.95
C ASN A 284 -2.63 -12.92 9.73
N ARG A 285 -3.21 -11.71 9.81
CA ARG A 285 -2.64 -10.48 10.40
C ARG A 285 -1.41 -9.91 9.69
N GLU A 286 -0.87 -10.56 8.67
CA GLU A 286 0.30 -10.11 7.91
C GLU A 286 -0.13 -9.73 6.50
N THR A 287 0.18 -8.52 6.04
CA THR A 287 -0.26 -8.08 4.71
C THR A 287 0.54 -6.93 4.09
N MET A 288 0.27 -6.65 2.81
CA MET A 288 0.73 -5.46 2.10
C MET A 288 -0.45 -4.50 1.83
N CYS A 289 -0.18 -3.34 1.23
CA CYS A 289 -1.18 -2.31 0.91
C CYS A 289 -2.47 -2.85 0.26
N ASN A 290 -2.38 -3.79 -0.68
CA ASN A 290 -3.53 -4.45 -1.30
C ASN A 290 -4.45 -5.21 -0.32
N GLY A 291 -3.91 -5.81 0.74
CA GLY A 291 -4.72 -6.50 1.73
C GLY A 291 -5.36 -5.54 2.74
N TYR A 292 -4.62 -4.50 3.15
CA TYR A 292 -5.16 -3.39 3.95
C TYR A 292 -6.35 -2.72 3.25
N THR A 293 -6.20 -2.33 1.99
CA THR A 293 -7.26 -1.62 1.26
C THR A 293 -8.51 -2.46 1.02
N LYS A 294 -8.33 -3.76 0.72
CA LYS A 294 -9.45 -4.70 0.57
C LYS A 294 -10.13 -5.02 1.91
N ALA A 295 -9.37 -5.15 3.00
CA ALA A 295 -9.93 -5.34 4.34
C ALA A 295 -10.73 -4.12 4.81
N PHE A 296 -10.21 -2.92 4.60
CA PHE A 296 -10.91 -1.67 4.90
C PHE A 296 -12.22 -1.57 4.10
N THR A 297 -12.18 -1.76 2.77
CA THR A 297 -13.39 -1.75 1.93
C THR A 297 -14.39 -2.83 2.36
N LEU A 298 -13.94 -4.05 2.68
CA LEU A 298 -14.82 -5.12 3.15
C LEU A 298 -15.57 -4.75 4.44
N LEU A 299 -14.87 -4.12 5.40
CA LEU A 299 -15.44 -3.68 6.67
C LEU A 299 -16.38 -2.48 6.50
N MET A 300 -16.03 -1.53 5.63
CA MET A 300 -16.90 -0.40 5.25
C MET A 300 -18.20 -0.88 4.58
N ASN A 301 -18.11 -1.86 3.67
CA ASN A 301 -19.27 -2.50 3.04
C ASN A 301 -20.22 -3.12 4.07
N GLN A 302 -19.71 -3.71 5.16
CA GLN A 302 -20.57 -4.23 6.23
C GLN A 302 -21.26 -3.12 7.05
N LEU A 303 -20.61 -1.97 7.17
CA LEU A 303 -21.02 -0.81 7.95
C LEU A 303 -21.92 0.17 7.19
N ASP A 304 -22.23 -0.14 5.93
CA ASP A 304 -23.00 0.67 4.99
C ASP A 304 -22.36 2.07 4.75
N VAL A 305 -21.02 2.10 4.70
CA VAL A 305 -20.21 3.28 4.36
C VAL A 305 -19.58 3.05 2.98
N GLN A 306 -19.67 4.03 2.07
CA GLN A 306 -19.07 3.91 0.74
C GLN A 306 -17.55 4.21 0.79
N SER A 307 -16.77 3.25 0.32
CA SER A 307 -15.32 3.35 0.11
C SER A 307 -14.92 2.53 -1.13
N GLY A 308 -13.66 2.60 -1.53
CA GLY A 308 -13.09 1.71 -2.54
C GLY A 308 -11.58 1.84 -2.63
N GLN A 309 -10.97 1.03 -3.49
CA GLN A 309 -9.52 1.00 -3.70
C GLN A 309 -9.11 2.00 -4.81
N VAL A 310 -7.94 2.64 -4.67
CA VAL A 310 -7.25 3.38 -5.74
C VAL A 310 -5.83 2.87 -5.90
N LEU A 311 -5.39 2.76 -7.15
CA LEU A 311 -4.06 2.29 -7.51
C LEU A 311 -3.13 3.48 -7.80
N GLY A 312 -1.84 3.27 -7.58
CA GLY A 312 -0.84 4.29 -7.83
C GLY A 312 0.58 3.80 -7.59
N GLY A 313 1.49 4.76 -7.44
CA GLY A 313 2.85 4.56 -6.94
C GLY A 313 3.13 5.54 -5.80
N SER A 314 4.13 5.23 -5.00
CA SER A 314 4.61 6.09 -3.92
C SER A 314 6.08 6.49 -4.15
N TRP A 315 6.69 7.17 -3.19
CA TRP A 315 8.14 7.33 -3.16
C TRP A 315 8.68 6.78 -1.84
N PRO A 316 9.61 5.79 -1.86
CA PRO A 316 10.41 5.34 -3.00
C PRO A 316 9.83 4.20 -3.86
N ASP A 317 8.66 3.65 -3.53
CA ASP A 317 8.17 2.39 -4.11
C ASP A 317 7.20 2.57 -5.31
N ASP A 318 7.56 1.97 -6.45
CA ASP A 318 6.87 2.18 -7.74
C ASP A 318 5.38 1.76 -7.77
N TYR A 319 4.91 0.93 -6.84
CA TYR A 319 3.51 0.49 -6.75
C TYR A 319 2.97 0.61 -5.32
N HIS A 320 1.81 1.25 -5.18
CA HIS A 320 1.10 1.38 -3.91
C HIS A 320 -0.41 1.50 -4.12
N THR A 321 -1.17 1.37 -3.04
CA THR A 321 -2.63 1.49 -3.05
C THR A 321 -3.17 1.93 -1.70
N TRP A 322 -4.21 2.75 -1.72
CA TRP A 322 -4.90 3.29 -0.56
C TRP A 322 -6.41 3.35 -0.85
N ASN A 323 -7.21 3.83 0.11
CA ASN A 323 -8.65 3.96 -0.02
C ASN A 323 -9.10 5.40 -0.22
N TYR A 324 -10.27 5.56 -0.83
CA TYR A 324 -11.14 6.70 -0.57
C TYR A 324 -12.32 6.29 0.32
N VAL A 325 -12.91 7.26 1.02
CA VAL A 325 -14.18 7.11 1.75
C VAL A 325 -15.10 8.30 1.49
N LEU A 326 -16.40 8.07 1.42
CA LEU A 326 -17.43 9.11 1.32
C LEU A 326 -18.05 9.40 2.70
N LEU A 327 -17.80 10.59 3.22
CA LEU A 327 -18.36 11.07 4.50
C LEU A 327 -19.10 12.40 4.29
N ASP A 328 -20.38 12.42 4.70
CA ASP A 328 -21.29 13.59 4.61
C ASP A 328 -21.32 14.27 3.22
N GLY A 329 -21.21 13.46 2.16
CA GLY A 329 -21.23 13.91 0.76
C GLY A 329 -19.87 14.36 0.19
N ASN A 330 -18.79 14.33 0.97
CA ASN A 330 -17.42 14.63 0.53
C ASN A 330 -16.55 13.37 0.51
N TYR A 331 -15.65 13.28 -0.45
CA TYR A 331 -14.63 12.23 -0.50
C TYR A 331 -13.35 12.67 0.23
N TYR A 332 -12.70 11.71 0.87
CA TYR A 332 -11.41 11.86 1.53
C TYR A 332 -10.52 10.64 1.24
N TRP A 333 -9.20 10.84 1.20
CA TRP A 333 -8.23 9.75 1.12
C TRP A 333 -7.93 9.19 2.51
N ILE A 334 -7.73 7.87 2.60
CA ILE A 334 -7.26 7.14 3.78
C ILE A 334 -6.22 6.13 3.34
N ASP A 335 -5.01 6.18 3.90
CA ASP A 335 -4.00 5.14 3.75
C ASP A 335 -3.69 4.47 5.08
N VAL A 336 -4.39 3.36 5.33
CA VAL A 336 -4.23 2.51 6.52
C VAL A 336 -2.82 1.89 6.59
N THR A 337 -2.17 1.68 5.45
CA THR A 337 -0.85 1.03 5.39
C THR A 337 0.23 2.00 5.83
N TRP A 338 0.20 3.24 5.36
CA TRP A 338 1.17 4.26 5.75
C TRP A 338 0.85 4.92 7.10
N ASP A 339 -0.32 4.67 7.68
CA ASP A 339 -0.59 4.92 9.08
C ASP A 339 -0.24 3.73 10.02
N ASP A 340 0.21 2.59 9.48
CA ASP A 340 0.81 1.49 10.26
C ASP A 340 2.15 1.93 10.87
N SER A 341 2.23 1.88 12.21
CA SER A 341 3.40 2.35 12.95
C SER A 341 4.62 1.43 12.80
N VAL A 342 4.44 0.15 12.44
CA VAL A 342 5.55 -0.80 12.30
C VAL A 342 6.50 -0.46 11.14
N LEU A 343 6.04 0.35 10.18
CA LEU A 343 6.84 0.85 9.06
C LEU A 343 7.88 1.91 9.48
N TYR A 344 7.78 2.43 10.71
CA TYR A 344 8.62 3.54 11.18
C TYR A 344 9.42 3.10 12.41
N GLU A 345 10.73 2.87 12.26
CA GLU A 345 11.66 2.50 13.36
C GLU A 345 11.60 3.44 14.59
N ALA A 346 11.11 4.67 14.39
CA ALA A 346 10.95 5.70 15.40
C ALA A 346 9.49 5.87 15.90
N LEU A 347 8.65 4.83 15.82
CA LEU A 347 7.33 4.75 16.46
C LEU A 347 7.16 3.40 17.19
N PRO A 348 6.38 3.32 18.28
CA PRO A 348 6.02 2.05 18.93
C PRO A 348 5.06 1.23 18.06
N ALA A 349 5.17 -0.10 18.03
CA ALA A 349 4.29 -0.96 17.22
C ALA A 349 2.80 -0.97 17.65
N ASP A 350 2.48 -0.54 18.88
CA ASP A 350 1.10 -0.40 19.38
C ASP A 350 0.49 0.99 19.13
N PHE A 351 1.24 1.87 18.47
CA PHE A 351 0.83 3.24 18.17
C PHE A 351 -0.03 3.32 16.91
N VAL A 352 -1.01 4.22 16.91
CA VAL A 352 -1.82 4.54 15.72
C VAL A 352 -1.39 5.90 15.21
N ASN A 353 -0.81 5.92 14.01
CA ASN A 353 -0.58 7.15 13.26
C ASN A 353 -1.89 7.60 12.59
N HIS A 354 -2.02 8.88 12.29
CA HIS A 354 -3.19 9.43 11.57
C HIS A 354 -2.77 10.44 10.49
N ASN A 355 -1.53 10.33 10.01
CA ASN A 355 -0.94 11.21 9.01
C ASN A 355 -1.73 11.21 7.71
N TYR A 356 -2.28 10.06 7.32
CA TYR A 356 -3.01 9.85 6.07
C TYR A 356 -4.52 9.67 6.28
N TYR A 357 -5.02 9.85 7.50
CA TYR A 357 -6.45 9.81 7.81
C TYR A 357 -7.23 11.04 7.29
N CYS A 358 -8.15 10.77 6.36
CA CYS A 358 -9.07 11.74 5.75
C CYS A 358 -8.35 12.97 5.18
N ILE A 359 -7.36 12.74 4.31
CA ILE A 359 -6.55 13.80 3.68
C ILE A 359 -7.07 14.22 2.30
N THR A 360 -6.58 15.36 1.83
CA THR A 360 -6.90 15.96 0.52
C THR A 360 -5.94 15.52 -0.58
N ASP A 361 -6.32 15.76 -1.84
CA ASP A 361 -5.49 15.60 -3.04
C ASP A 361 -4.13 16.31 -2.87
N GLU A 362 -4.11 17.51 -2.29
CA GLU A 362 -2.89 18.30 -2.08
C GLU A 362 -1.94 17.68 -1.06
N GLN A 363 -2.47 16.94 -0.07
CA GLN A 363 -1.66 16.24 0.92
C GLN A 363 -1.16 14.91 0.36
N LEU A 364 -2.03 14.13 -0.29
CA LEU A 364 -1.71 12.85 -0.89
C LEU A 364 -0.60 12.98 -1.96
N LEU A 365 -0.76 13.92 -2.89
CA LEU A 365 0.12 14.09 -4.06
C LEU A 365 1.53 14.65 -3.74
N ARG A 366 1.89 14.79 -2.46
CA ARG A 366 3.25 15.18 -2.04
C ARG A 366 4.22 14.01 -2.18
N ASN A 367 3.75 12.80 -1.91
CA ASN A 367 4.55 11.57 -1.91
C ASN A 367 3.84 10.35 -2.55
N HIS A 368 2.60 10.53 -3.05
CA HIS A 368 1.89 9.56 -3.88
C HIS A 368 1.69 10.06 -5.32
N THR A 369 1.47 9.11 -6.22
CA THR A 369 1.04 9.34 -7.61
C THR A 369 -0.15 8.44 -7.93
N ILE A 370 -1.23 9.00 -8.49
CA ILE A 370 -2.45 8.25 -8.84
C ILE A 370 -2.28 7.59 -10.21
N ASP A 371 -2.63 6.31 -10.32
CA ASP A 371 -2.79 5.62 -11.60
C ASP A 371 -4.20 5.89 -12.16
N TYR A 372 -4.28 6.84 -13.09
CA TYR A 372 -5.51 7.24 -13.78
C TYR A 372 -5.96 6.27 -14.88
N GLU A 373 -5.13 5.30 -15.28
CA GLU A 373 -5.48 4.35 -16.34
C GLU A 373 -6.09 3.07 -15.75
N ASN A 374 -5.55 2.59 -14.63
CA ASN A 374 -5.97 1.32 -14.02
C ASN A 374 -6.89 1.47 -12.80
N SER A 375 -7.04 2.67 -12.22
CA SER A 375 -8.01 2.89 -11.13
C SER A 375 -9.45 2.98 -11.66
N ILE A 376 -10.34 2.14 -11.12
CA ILE A 376 -11.76 2.06 -11.48
C ILE A 376 -12.51 3.38 -11.22
N PHE A 377 -12.17 4.06 -10.13
CA PHE A 377 -12.75 5.34 -9.75
C PHE A 377 -11.76 6.17 -8.94
N ILE A 378 -11.65 7.44 -9.28
CA ILE A 378 -10.82 8.41 -8.59
C ILE A 378 -11.74 9.59 -8.23
N PRO A 379 -12.13 9.75 -6.95
CA PRO A 379 -12.81 10.95 -6.50
C PRO A 379 -11.88 12.15 -6.45
N GLN A 380 -12.46 13.33 -6.25
CA GLN A 380 -11.73 14.55 -5.90
C GLN A 380 -11.87 14.79 -4.39
N CYS A 381 -10.76 14.86 -3.65
CA CYS A 381 -10.74 15.02 -2.20
C CYS A 381 -10.20 16.41 -1.83
N VAL A 382 -11.10 17.38 -1.61
CA VAL A 382 -10.74 18.77 -1.27
C VAL A 382 -11.24 19.22 0.11
N ALA A 383 -12.07 18.42 0.75
CA ALA A 383 -12.61 18.70 2.07
C ALA A 383 -11.57 18.39 3.16
N THR A 384 -11.54 19.20 4.22
CA THR A 384 -10.57 19.06 5.33
C THR A 384 -11.25 18.91 6.69
N ASP A 385 -12.58 18.99 6.75
CA ASP A 385 -13.40 18.97 7.97
C ASP A 385 -13.56 17.57 8.59
N ARG A 386 -12.93 16.54 8.01
CA ARG A 386 -12.78 15.19 8.60
C ARG A 386 -11.34 14.74 8.81
N ASN A 387 -10.34 15.55 8.40
CA ASN A 387 -8.95 15.24 8.69
C ASN A 387 -8.74 15.13 10.22
N TYR A 388 -8.02 14.10 10.65
CA TYR A 388 -7.88 13.73 12.06
C TYR A 388 -7.43 14.90 12.95
N PHE A 389 -6.37 15.61 12.54
CA PHE A 389 -5.80 16.69 13.35
C PHE A 389 -6.76 17.88 13.48
N ARG A 390 -7.61 18.11 12.48
CA ARG A 390 -8.62 19.18 12.52
C ARG A 390 -9.82 18.82 13.39
N THR A 391 -10.26 17.55 13.37
CA THR A 391 -11.37 17.08 14.22
C THR A 391 -10.98 16.93 15.69
N HIS A 392 -9.71 16.57 15.97
CA HIS A 392 -9.19 16.37 17.33
C HIS A 392 -8.48 17.61 17.92
N GLY A 393 -8.48 18.75 17.21
CA GLY A 393 -7.91 20.00 17.73
C GLY A 393 -6.37 20.02 17.82
N THR A 394 -5.69 19.14 17.09
CA THR A 394 -4.22 19.03 17.03
C THR A 394 -3.62 19.57 15.73
N PHE A 395 -4.39 20.33 14.95
CA PHE A 395 -3.91 21.08 13.79
C PHE A 395 -3.52 22.52 14.19
N LEU A 396 -2.28 22.94 13.92
CA LEU A 396 -1.76 24.28 14.19
C LEU A 396 -1.50 25.06 12.89
N GLU A 397 -2.24 26.15 12.69
CA GLU A 397 -2.07 27.06 11.55
C GLU A 397 -0.77 27.87 11.62
N THR A 398 -0.27 28.15 12.83
CA THR A 398 1.01 28.81 13.11
C THR A 398 1.62 28.17 14.35
N TYR A 399 2.95 27.96 14.37
CA TYR A 399 3.63 27.47 15.55
C TYR A 399 3.89 28.59 16.57
N HIS A 400 3.31 28.43 17.76
CA HIS A 400 3.70 29.13 18.98
C HIS A 400 3.85 28.10 20.11
N PHE A 401 4.89 28.25 20.94
CA PHE A 401 5.18 27.31 22.02
C PHE A 401 3.99 27.15 22.99
N ASP A 402 3.37 28.26 23.41
CA ASP A 402 2.25 28.23 24.37
C ASP A 402 1.03 27.49 23.80
N ASP A 403 0.72 27.69 22.51
CA ASP A 403 -0.39 27.01 21.82
C ASP A 403 -0.10 25.50 21.66
N PHE A 404 1.11 25.14 21.25
CA PHE A 404 1.55 23.73 21.18
C PHE A 404 1.51 23.07 22.56
N ASN A 405 1.99 23.75 23.60
CA ASN A 405 1.98 23.25 24.97
C ASN A 405 0.54 23.01 25.46
N GLN A 406 -0.37 23.95 25.20
CA GLN A 406 -1.79 23.79 25.54
C GLN A 406 -2.44 22.61 24.79
N VAL A 407 -2.24 22.49 23.47
CA VAL A 407 -2.73 21.35 22.68
C VAL A 407 -2.18 20.03 23.22
N SER A 408 -0.87 19.96 23.48
CA SER A 408 -0.22 18.75 24.00
C SER A 408 -0.72 18.35 25.39
N LYS A 409 -1.14 19.32 26.21
CA LYS A 409 -1.72 19.10 27.54
C LYS A 409 -3.16 18.61 27.50
N GLU A 410 -3.94 19.05 26.52
CA GLU A 410 -5.35 18.69 26.36
C GLU A 410 -5.54 17.38 25.59
N GLN A 411 -4.70 17.11 24.59
CA GLN A 411 -4.91 16.05 23.59
C GLN A 411 -3.89 14.90 23.65
N ALA A 412 -2.89 14.93 24.56
CA ALA A 412 -1.95 13.81 24.65
C ALA A 412 -2.62 12.53 25.18
N VAL A 413 -2.53 11.45 24.42
CA VAL A 413 -3.08 10.14 24.76
C VAL A 413 -1.92 9.20 25.10
N GLN A 414 -1.98 8.58 26.28
CA GLN A 414 -0.89 7.73 26.81
C GLN A 414 0.50 8.39 26.73
N ASP A 415 0.56 9.68 27.07
CA ASP A 415 1.75 10.53 26.99
C ASP A 415 2.30 10.79 25.57
N CYS A 416 1.62 10.33 24.52
CA CYS A 416 1.94 10.66 23.12
C CYS A 416 1.06 11.81 22.61
N ILE A 417 1.64 12.73 21.83
CA ILE A 417 0.91 13.75 21.07
C ILE A 417 1.30 13.68 19.59
N GLN A 418 0.31 13.84 18.72
CA GLN A 418 0.48 14.04 17.27
C GLN A 418 -0.07 15.41 16.90
N VAL A 419 0.70 16.21 16.16
CA VAL A 419 0.32 17.58 15.75
C VAL A 419 0.59 17.76 14.26
N GLN A 420 -0.36 18.30 13.51
CA GLN A 420 -0.15 18.69 12.11
C GLN A 420 -0.03 20.21 11.97
N PHE A 421 0.82 20.67 11.05
CA PHE A 421 1.05 22.07 10.76
C PHE A 421 0.52 22.47 9.38
N SER A 422 0.18 23.75 9.21
CA SER A 422 -0.25 24.31 7.92
C SER A 422 0.83 24.29 6.82
N SER A 423 2.11 24.34 7.19
CA SER A 423 3.21 24.40 6.22
C SER A 423 4.53 23.88 6.77
N VAL A 424 5.46 23.57 5.85
CA VAL A 424 6.85 23.17 6.14
C VAL A 424 7.57 24.24 6.99
N GLU A 425 7.24 25.52 6.82
CA GLU A 425 7.80 26.61 7.64
C GLU A 425 7.36 26.50 9.11
N GLN A 426 6.08 26.23 9.36
CA GLN A 426 5.56 26.10 10.73
C GLN A 426 6.06 24.82 11.42
N LEU A 427 6.14 23.70 10.69
CA LEU A 427 6.79 22.49 11.17
C LEU A 427 8.27 22.74 11.53
N ASN A 428 9.02 23.43 10.67
CA ASN A 428 10.44 23.71 10.91
C ASN A 428 10.67 24.69 12.06
N LEU A 429 9.77 25.65 12.29
CA LEU A 429 9.79 26.50 13.48
C LEU A 429 9.59 25.65 14.75
N ALA A 430 8.61 24.74 14.75
CA ALA A 430 8.34 23.83 15.86
C ALA A 430 9.52 22.90 16.14
N VAL A 431 10.09 22.28 15.09
CA VAL A 431 11.28 21.40 15.19
C VAL A 431 12.47 22.17 15.78
N ASN A 432 12.74 23.38 15.29
CA ASN A 432 13.86 24.17 15.77
C ASN A 432 13.68 24.61 17.24
N ASP A 433 12.48 25.01 17.64
CA ASP A 433 12.22 25.45 19.02
C ASP A 433 12.19 24.28 20.02
N LEU A 434 11.34 23.28 19.76
CA LEU A 434 11.16 22.15 20.68
C LEU A 434 12.43 21.30 20.77
N PHE A 435 13.12 21.04 19.65
CA PHE A 435 14.18 20.04 19.61
C PHE A 435 15.60 20.60 19.48
N MET A 436 15.82 21.66 18.70
CA MET A 436 17.17 22.23 18.55
C MET A 436 17.50 23.23 19.66
N GLN A 437 16.49 23.90 20.23
CA GLN A 437 16.61 24.79 21.40
C GLN A 437 16.15 24.13 22.71
N ASN A 438 15.79 22.84 22.68
CA ASN A 438 15.35 22.04 23.83
C ASN A 438 14.06 22.57 24.52
N GLY A 439 13.20 23.30 23.80
CA GLY A 439 11.89 23.73 24.32
C GLY A 439 10.99 22.58 24.76
N VAL A 440 11.16 21.38 24.18
CA VAL A 440 10.41 20.16 24.53
C VAL A 440 10.42 19.88 26.04
N ALA A 441 11.53 20.16 26.73
CA ALA A 441 11.68 19.92 28.17
C ALA A 441 10.76 20.79 29.05
N GLU A 442 10.22 21.88 28.52
CA GLU A 442 9.28 22.77 29.23
C GLU A 442 7.80 22.44 28.96
N LEU A 443 7.49 21.51 28.06
CA LEU A 443 6.12 21.08 27.77
C LEU A 443 5.51 20.35 28.99
N ASP A 444 4.26 20.66 29.32
CA ASP A 444 3.60 20.19 30.55
C ASP A 444 3.51 18.64 30.61
N PHE A 445 3.24 17.97 29.50
CA PHE A 445 3.19 16.49 29.44
C PHE A 445 4.59 15.83 29.44
N VAL A 446 5.64 16.60 29.17
CA VAL A 446 7.06 16.17 29.14
C VAL A 446 7.74 16.46 30.48
N LYS A 447 7.18 17.36 31.29
CA LYS A 447 7.84 17.85 32.50
C LYS A 447 8.07 16.75 33.54
N GLY A 448 9.32 16.34 33.70
CA GLY A 448 9.76 15.40 34.75
C GLY A 448 9.90 13.93 34.34
N LYS A 449 9.78 13.56 33.05
CA LYS A 449 10.27 12.26 32.55
C LYS A 449 11.57 12.49 31.78
N ASN A 450 12.41 11.46 31.68
CA ASN A 450 13.84 11.64 31.34
C ASN A 450 14.20 11.44 29.86
N THR A 451 13.31 10.83 29.08
CA THR A 451 13.63 10.36 27.71
C THR A 451 12.38 10.34 26.84
N TYR A 452 12.50 10.89 25.64
CA TYR A 452 11.43 11.01 24.65
C TYR A 452 11.96 10.71 23.27
N TRP A 453 11.09 10.18 22.43
CA TRP A 453 11.30 10.09 21.00
C TRP A 453 10.51 11.19 20.30
N ARG A 454 10.97 11.49 19.09
CA ARG A 454 10.36 12.46 18.20
C ARG A 454 10.35 11.89 16.79
N TYR A 455 9.27 12.11 16.09
CA TYR A 455 9.15 11.88 14.66
C TYR A 455 8.60 13.16 14.04
N ALA A 456 9.15 13.58 12.91
CA ALA A 456 8.68 14.74 12.16
C ALA A 456 8.75 14.41 10.68
N ASN A 457 7.68 14.69 9.95
CA ASN A 457 7.52 14.32 8.54
C ASN A 457 7.08 15.56 7.74
N GLU A 458 7.90 15.93 6.76
CA GLU A 458 7.69 17.13 5.93
C GLU A 458 6.63 16.95 4.84
N ASP A 459 6.30 15.72 4.43
CA ASP A 459 5.26 15.45 3.44
C ASP A 459 3.88 15.62 4.08
N THR A 460 3.68 14.97 5.23
CA THR A 460 2.43 14.98 6.01
C THR A 460 2.26 16.26 6.84
N LEU A 461 3.35 17.01 7.02
CA LEU A 461 3.48 18.18 7.91
C LEU A 461 3.19 17.85 9.38
N THR A 462 3.54 16.65 9.83
CA THR A 462 3.22 16.20 11.19
C THR A 462 4.45 16.07 12.07
N MET A 463 4.20 16.21 13.38
CA MET A 463 5.16 15.96 14.45
C MET A 463 4.50 15.06 15.49
N ILE A 464 5.23 14.04 15.91
CA ILE A 464 4.82 13.09 16.94
C ILE A 464 5.87 13.12 18.06
N ILE A 465 5.43 13.23 19.31
CA ILE A 465 6.29 13.21 20.50
C ILE A 465 5.71 12.21 21.50
N TYR A 466 6.53 11.26 21.95
CA TYR A 466 6.11 10.20 22.89
C TYR A 466 7.25 9.85 23.88
N PRO A 467 6.94 9.36 25.09
CA PRO A 467 7.96 8.97 26.05
C PRO A 467 8.66 7.69 25.61
N TYR A 468 9.96 7.61 25.89
CA TYR A 468 10.67 6.35 25.77
C TYR A 468 10.31 5.44 26.96
N LYS A 469 9.66 4.31 26.67
CA LYS A 469 9.59 3.16 27.58
C LYS A 469 10.92 2.39 27.44
N LYS A 470 11.57 2.09 28.56
CA LYS A 470 12.79 1.27 28.65
C LYS A 470 12.45 -0.19 28.90
#